data_AF-A0AA43JNI9-F1
#
_entry.id   AF-A0AA43JNI9-F1
#
_cell.length_a   1.000
_cell.length_b   1.000
_cell.length_c   1.000
_cell.angle_alpha   90.00
_cell.angle_beta   90.00
_cell.angle_gamma   90.00
#
_symmetry.space_group_name_H-M   'P 1'
#
loop_
_entity.id
_entity.type
_entity.pdbx_description
1 polymer ?
#
loop_
_entity_poly.entity_id
_entity_poly.type
_entity_poly.pdbx_seq_one_letter_code
_entity_poly.pdbx_strand_id
1 'polypeptide(L)'
;MDIEAAVASVEASLTNQLVLAGNDPEIAAVASAVITALQPAIRQVAMELGQQAATEVAAQLPDHEVSVVMQDGDPTIQIRQPESVPFTAGDYEARLTLRLPDTLKEIIENQAGESGDSVNAWVVRNLSSKAYRKTSSGSGRMRTRIET
;
A
#
# COMPACT_ATOMS: atom_id res chain seq x y z
N MET A 1 -10.93 -1.80 1.52
CA MET A 1 -11.63 -0.95 2.49
C MET A 1 -11.99 0.32 1.75
N ASP A 2 -13.28 0.64 1.69
CA ASP A 2 -13.79 1.84 1.04
C ASP A 2 -13.93 2.93 2.11
N ILE A 3 -12.99 3.87 2.11
CA ILE A 3 -12.90 4.92 3.12
C ILE A 3 -14.01 5.96 2.89
N GLU A 4 -14.42 6.20 1.64
CA GLU A 4 -15.47 7.16 1.34
C GLU A 4 -16.84 6.64 1.79
N ALA A 5 -17.13 5.36 1.52
CA ALA A 5 -18.33 4.70 2.03
C ALA A 5 -18.40 4.75 3.58
N ALA A 6 -17.26 4.62 4.25
CA ALA A 6 -17.18 4.73 5.70
C ALA A 6 -17.52 6.16 6.18
N VAL A 7 -16.95 7.19 5.55
CA VAL A 7 -17.26 8.61 5.86
C VAL A 7 -18.75 8.90 5.64
N ALA A 8 -19.29 8.49 4.48
CA ALA A 8 -20.71 8.69 4.16
C ALA A 8 -21.64 7.99 5.17
N SER A 9 -21.25 6.82 5.69
CA SER A 9 -22.02 6.11 6.71
C SER A 9 -22.08 6.87 8.04
N VAL A 10 -20.99 7.54 8.42
CA VAL A 10 -20.92 8.36 9.64
C VAL A 10 -21.82 9.59 9.49
N GLU A 11 -21.75 10.28 8.36
CA GLU A 11 -22.60 11.44 8.07
C GLU A 11 -24.09 11.08 8.04
N ALA A 12 -24.45 9.96 7.41
CA ALA A 12 -25.82 9.46 7.39
C ALA A 12 -26.31 9.10 8.81
N SER A 13 -25.44 8.52 9.64
CA SER A 13 -25.77 8.21 11.04
C SER A 13 -26.02 9.48 11.86
N LEU A 14 -25.15 10.49 11.75
CA LEU A 14 -25.33 11.78 12.41
C LEU A 14 -26.64 12.45 11.98
N THR A 15 -26.91 12.45 10.68
CA THR A 15 -28.14 13.03 10.11
C THR A 15 -29.39 12.33 10.67
N ASN A 16 -29.40 11.00 10.69
CA ASN A 16 -30.51 10.22 11.25
C ASN A 16 -30.73 10.48 12.75
N GLN A 17 -29.66 10.67 13.52
CA GLN A 17 -29.76 11.00 14.95
C GLN A 17 -30.34 12.41 15.18
N LEU A 18 -30.06 13.36 14.30
CA LEU A 18 -30.59 14.72 14.39
C LEU A 18 -32.08 14.80 14.07
N VAL A 19 -32.57 14.00 13.13
CA VAL A 19 -34.01 13.89 12.82
C VAL A 19 -34.81 13.45 14.05
N LEU A 20 -34.22 12.63 14.93
CA LEU A 20 -34.84 12.20 16.19
C LEU A 20 -34.88 13.31 17.26
N ALA A 21 -34.06 14.36 17.16
CA ALA A 21 -33.94 15.42 18.15
C ALA A 21 -35.05 16.50 18.07
N GLY A 22 -35.89 16.46 17.03
CA GLY A 22 -37.07 17.32 16.89
C GLY A 22 -37.07 18.16 15.61
N ASN A 23 -38.28 18.46 15.12
CA ASN A 23 -38.54 19.16 13.85
C ASN A 23 -38.27 20.68 13.87
N ASP A 24 -37.35 21.16 14.71
CA ASP A 24 -37.03 22.58 14.77
C ASP A 24 -36.12 22.97 13.57
N PRO A 25 -36.57 23.86 12.68
CA PRO A 25 -35.79 24.26 11.50
C PRO A 25 -34.49 25.00 11.84
N GLU A 26 -34.41 25.73 12.97
CA GLU A 26 -33.17 26.38 13.40
C GLU A 26 -32.14 25.35 13.88
N ILE A 27 -32.59 24.35 14.65
CA ILE A 27 -31.72 23.26 15.11
C ILE A 27 -31.22 22.43 13.92
N ALA A 28 -32.08 22.14 12.95
CA ALA A 28 -31.69 21.43 11.73
C ALA A 28 -30.63 22.20 10.92
N ALA A 29 -30.78 23.52 10.79
CA ALA A 29 -29.81 24.36 10.08
C ALA A 29 -28.44 24.38 10.79
N VAL A 30 -28.43 24.56 12.11
CA VAL A 30 -27.20 24.51 12.92
C VAL A 30 -26.54 23.14 12.81
N ALA A 31 -27.31 22.06 12.93
CA ALA A 31 -26.77 20.72 12.90
C ALA A 31 -26.19 20.36 11.53
N SER A 32 -26.86 20.76 10.44
CA SER A 32 -26.33 20.60 9.09
C SER A 32 -25.03 21.38 8.90
N ALA A 33 -24.93 22.61 9.43
CA ALA A 33 -23.69 23.39 9.39
C ALA A 33 -22.55 22.72 10.18
N VAL A 34 -22.86 22.11 11.33
CA VAL A 34 -21.88 21.36 12.13
C VAL A 34 -21.40 20.11 11.39
N ILE A 35 -22.30 19.34 10.76
CA ILE A 35 -21.91 18.19 9.93
C ILE A 35 -20.96 18.63 8.82
N THR A 36 -21.33 19.67 8.06
CA THR A 36 -20.48 20.24 6.99
C THR A 36 -19.11 20.68 7.51
N ALA A 37 -19.07 21.32 8.69
CA ALA A 37 -17.81 21.74 9.31
C ALA A 37 -16.93 20.56 9.79
N LEU A 38 -17.54 19.41 10.11
CA LEU A 38 -16.84 18.21 10.57
C LEU A 38 -16.31 17.33 9.43
N GLN A 39 -16.83 17.45 8.20
CA GLN A 39 -16.43 16.58 7.07
C GLN A 39 -14.90 16.51 6.87
N PRO A 40 -14.13 17.62 6.90
CA PRO A 40 -12.69 17.57 6.72
C PRO A 40 -11.99 16.78 7.84
N ALA A 41 -12.45 16.92 9.08
CA ALA A 41 -11.89 16.21 10.24
C ALA A 41 -12.19 14.71 10.17
N ILE A 42 -13.42 14.34 9.79
CA ILE A 42 -13.82 12.94 9.61
C ILE A 42 -12.99 12.30 8.48
N ARG A 43 -12.83 12.99 7.35
CA ARG A 43 -12.01 12.51 6.22
C ARG A 43 -10.54 12.34 6.63
N GLN A 44 -9.99 13.26 7.41
CA GLN A 44 -8.62 13.16 7.93
C GLN A 44 -8.43 11.91 8.80
N VAL A 45 -9.31 11.68 9.77
CA VAL A 45 -9.25 10.49 10.64
C VAL A 45 -9.40 9.21 9.83
N ALA A 46 -10.31 9.19 8.86
CA ALA A 46 -10.52 8.03 8.01
C ALA A 46 -9.27 7.72 7.15
N MET A 47 -8.56 8.75 6.68
CA MET A 47 -7.29 8.60 5.97
C MET A 47 -6.16 8.07 6.87
N GLU A 48 -6.06 8.57 8.11
CA GLU A 48 -5.09 8.08 9.11
C GLU A 48 -5.32 6.61 9.44
N LEU A 49 -6.59 6.22 9.65
CA LEU A 49 -6.97 4.82 9.85
C LEU A 49 -6.66 3.96 8.62
N GLY A 50 -6.91 4.46 7.42
CA GLY A 50 -6.54 3.80 6.17
C GLY A 50 -5.04 3.55 6.05
N GLN A 51 -4.23 4.54 6.43
CA GLN A 51 -2.76 4.43 6.42
C GLN A 51 -2.24 3.44 7.47
N GLN A 52 -2.83 3.45 8.67
CA GLN A 52 -2.51 2.46 9.71
C GLN A 52 -2.88 1.04 9.22
N ALA A 53 -4.08 0.85 8.69
CA ALA A 53 -4.52 -0.44 8.15
C ALA A 53 -3.62 -0.92 7.01
N ALA A 54 -3.21 -0.04 6.09
CA ALA A 54 -2.26 -0.38 5.03
C ALA A 54 -0.92 -0.86 5.59
N THR A 55 -0.43 -0.26 6.68
CA THR A 55 0.81 -0.67 7.36
C THR A 55 0.67 -2.05 7.99
N GLU A 56 -0.46 -2.34 8.64
CA GLU A 56 -0.73 -3.65 9.24
C GLU A 56 -0.86 -4.75 8.18
N VAL A 57 -1.53 -4.46 7.05
CA VAL A 57 -1.65 -5.39 5.92
C VAL A 57 -0.29 -5.61 5.25
N ALA A 58 0.52 -4.57 5.09
CA ALA A 58 1.89 -4.70 4.55
C ALA A 58 2.76 -5.65 5.40
N ALA A 59 2.63 -5.58 6.73
CA ALA A 59 3.37 -6.47 7.64
C ALA A 59 2.99 -7.95 7.47
N GLN A 60 1.79 -8.24 6.98
CA GLN A 60 1.30 -9.60 6.72
C GLN A 60 1.61 -10.10 5.30
N LEU A 61 1.98 -9.20 4.38
CA LEU A 61 2.23 -9.50 2.97
C LEU A 61 3.66 -9.07 2.58
N PRO A 62 4.71 -9.79 3.03
CA PRO A 62 6.10 -9.37 2.88
C PRO A 62 6.61 -9.28 1.43
N ASP A 63 5.92 -9.95 0.49
CA ASP A 63 6.23 -9.93 -0.94
C ASP A 63 5.33 -8.98 -1.75
N HIS A 64 4.49 -8.18 -1.09
CA HIS A 64 3.62 -7.20 -1.73
C HIS A 64 3.91 -5.79 -1.22
N GLU A 65 3.73 -4.81 -2.09
CA GLU A 65 3.65 -3.41 -1.74
C GLU A 65 2.19 -3.05 -1.46
N VAL A 66 1.92 -2.48 -0.29
CA VAL A 66 0.58 -2.03 0.11
C VAL A 66 0.64 -0.52 0.31
N SER A 67 -0.23 0.21 -0.38
CA SER A 67 -0.27 1.68 -0.36
C SER A 67 -1.71 2.18 -0.38
N VAL A 68 -1.96 3.35 0.23
CA VAL A 68 -3.21 4.08 0.05
C VAL A 68 -3.04 5.01 -1.15
N VAL A 69 -3.90 4.86 -2.17
CA VAL A 69 -3.89 5.66 -3.40
C VAL A 69 -5.20 6.40 -3.56
N MET A 70 -5.17 7.56 -4.21
CA MET A 70 -6.38 8.29 -4.59
C MET A 70 -6.85 7.79 -5.95
N GLN A 71 -8.02 7.18 -6.02
CA GLN A 71 -8.64 6.73 -7.27
C GLN A 71 -9.95 7.48 -7.46
N ASP A 72 -10.08 8.23 -8.56
CA ASP A 72 -11.25 9.06 -8.87
C ASP A 72 -11.63 10.11 -7.79
N GLY A 73 -10.70 10.43 -6.88
CA GLY A 73 -10.91 11.33 -5.75
C GLY A 73 -11.04 10.61 -4.39
N ASP A 74 -11.06 9.27 -4.41
CA ASP A 74 -11.36 8.44 -3.26
C ASP A 74 -10.15 7.63 -2.77
N PRO A 75 -9.85 7.67 -1.47
CA PRO A 75 -8.72 6.93 -0.92
C PRO A 75 -9.04 5.43 -0.86
N THR A 76 -8.24 4.65 -1.58
CA THR A 76 -8.36 3.19 -1.70
C THR A 76 -7.06 2.51 -1.31
N ILE A 77 -7.15 1.40 -0.59
CA ILE A 77 -5.99 0.54 -0.31
C ILE A 77 -5.70 -0.32 -1.56
N GLN A 78 -4.52 -0.14 -2.14
CA GLN A 78 -4.03 -0.91 -3.26
C GLN A 78 -2.91 -1.85 -2.80
N ILE A 79 -3.00 -3.11 -3.22
CA ILE A 79 -1.96 -4.12 -3.02
C ILE A 79 -1.37 -4.43 -4.39
N ARG A 80 -0.06 -4.25 -4.55
CA ARG A 80 0.66 -4.57 -5.78
C ARG A 80 1.79 -5.53 -5.46
N GLN A 81 2.04 -6.49 -6.33
CA GLN A 81 3.31 -7.18 -6.32
C GLN A 81 4.34 -6.25 -6.97
N PRO A 82 5.50 -5.96 -6.33
CA PRO A 82 6.51 -5.13 -6.97
C PRO A 82 6.92 -5.78 -8.29
N GLU A 83 6.84 -5.01 -9.37
CA GLU A 83 7.19 -5.49 -10.70
C GLU A 83 8.65 -5.98 -10.68
N SER A 84 8.86 -7.26 -10.98
CA SER A 84 10.21 -7.75 -11.20
C SER A 84 10.71 -7.11 -12.49
N VAL A 85 11.52 -6.06 -12.40
CA VAL A 85 12.12 -5.46 -13.58
C VAL A 85 12.83 -6.58 -14.33
N PRO A 86 12.39 -6.97 -15.54
CA PRO A 86 13.01 -8.05 -16.26
C PRO A 86 14.44 -7.60 -16.56
N PHE A 87 15.41 -8.36 -16.06
CA PHE A 87 16.78 -8.23 -16.53
C PHE A 87 16.72 -8.66 -18.00
N THR A 88 16.79 -7.69 -18.90
CA THR A 88 16.90 -7.97 -20.32
C THR A 88 18.12 -8.87 -20.49
N ALA A 89 17.88 -10.07 -21.00
CA ALA A 89 18.93 -11.04 -21.27
C ALA A 89 19.83 -10.49 -22.39
N GLY A 90 20.79 -9.65 -22.02
CA GLY A 90 21.65 -8.93 -22.95
C GLY A 90 22.91 -8.38 -22.28
N ASP A 91 22.78 -7.75 -21.11
CA ASP A 91 23.88 -7.04 -20.45
C ASP A 91 24.39 -7.72 -19.16
N TYR A 92 24.50 -9.05 -19.15
CA TYR A 92 25.16 -9.77 -18.06
C TYR A 92 26.69 -9.71 -18.19
N GLU A 93 27.28 -8.50 -18.17
CA GLU A 93 28.74 -8.33 -18.26
C GLU A 93 29.45 -8.65 -16.93
N ALA A 94 28.78 -8.42 -15.80
CA ALA A 94 29.33 -8.66 -14.48
C ALA A 94 29.35 -10.16 -14.13
N ARG A 95 30.54 -10.70 -13.80
CA ARG A 95 30.72 -12.08 -13.34
C ARG A 95 30.89 -12.13 -11.81
N LEU A 96 30.19 -13.06 -11.16
CA LEU A 96 30.27 -13.29 -9.73
C LEU A 96 30.61 -14.77 -9.46
N THR A 97 31.68 -15.03 -8.72
CA THR A 97 32.03 -16.39 -8.24
C THR A 97 31.71 -16.50 -6.76
N LEU A 98 30.83 -17.43 -6.40
CA LEU A 98 30.39 -17.66 -5.02
C LEU A 98 30.94 -18.97 -4.49
N ARG A 99 31.38 -18.98 -3.23
CA ARG A 99 31.65 -20.21 -2.48
C ARG A 99 30.43 -20.46 -1.59
N LEU A 100 29.73 -21.56 -1.84
CA LEU A 100 28.51 -21.92 -1.14
C LEU A 100 28.74 -23.22 -0.35
N PRO A 101 28.11 -23.41 0.82
CA PRO A 101 27.98 -24.73 1.42
C PRO A 101 27.25 -25.69 0.46
N ASP A 102 27.62 -26.97 0.47
CA ASP A 102 27.05 -27.98 -0.44
C ASP A 102 25.52 -28.07 -0.33
N THR A 103 25.00 -28.02 0.90
CA THR A 103 23.55 -28.04 1.18
C THR A 103 22.81 -26.88 0.52
N LEU A 104 23.42 -25.69 0.47
CA LEU A 104 22.79 -24.51 -0.14
C LEU A 104 22.79 -24.61 -1.66
N LYS A 105 23.85 -25.18 -2.25
CA LYS A 105 23.92 -25.43 -3.69
C LYS A 105 22.80 -26.38 -4.15
N GLU A 106 22.59 -27.48 -3.43
CA GLU A 106 21.53 -28.46 -3.73
C GLU A 106 20.13 -27.83 -3.65
N ILE A 107 19.86 -27.03 -2.62
CA ILE A 107 18.58 -26.31 -2.49
C ILE A 107 18.35 -25.40 -3.69
N ILE A 108 19.36 -24.63 -4.11
CA ILE A 108 19.25 -23.71 -5.25
C ILE A 108 18.99 -24.48 -6.55
N GLU A 109 19.72 -25.58 -6.80
CA GLU A 109 19.54 -26.41 -8.00
C GLU A 109 18.13 -27.02 -8.06
N ASN A 110 17.60 -27.50 -6.93
CA ASN A 110 16.25 -28.04 -6.85
C ASN A 110 15.18 -26.96 -7.12
N GLN A 111 15.27 -25.80 -6.44
CA GLN A 111 14.29 -24.72 -6.63
C GLN A 111 14.30 -24.14 -8.05
N ALA A 112 15.49 -24.07 -8.67
CA ALA A 112 15.62 -23.69 -10.07
C ALA A 112 14.95 -24.73 -10.99
N GLY A 113 15.20 -26.02 -10.73
CA GLY A 113 14.57 -27.13 -11.45
C GLY A 113 13.05 -27.13 -11.36
N GLU A 114 12.48 -26.91 -10.17
CA GLU A 114 11.02 -26.81 -9.96
C GLU A 114 10.39 -25.63 -10.72
N SER A 115 11.14 -24.54 -10.89
CA SER A 115 10.69 -23.35 -11.61
C SER A 115 10.89 -23.45 -13.13
N GLY A 116 11.54 -24.51 -13.62
CA GLY A 116 11.93 -24.64 -15.04
C GLY A 116 13.01 -23.64 -15.48
N ASP A 117 13.72 -23.03 -14.52
CA ASP A 117 14.72 -21.99 -14.77
C ASP A 117 16.14 -22.56 -14.72
N SER A 118 17.07 -21.92 -15.42
CA SER A 118 18.49 -22.14 -15.13
C SER A 118 18.82 -21.64 -13.73
N VAL A 119 19.79 -22.28 -13.06
CA VAL A 119 20.30 -21.82 -11.75
C VAL A 119 20.67 -20.34 -11.79
N ASN A 120 21.32 -19.89 -12.87
CA ASN A 120 21.68 -18.47 -13.05
C ASN A 120 20.44 -17.57 -13.09
N ALA A 121 19.42 -17.90 -13.89
CA ALA A 121 18.19 -17.12 -13.98
C ALA A 121 17.45 -17.08 -12.64
N TRP A 122 17.35 -18.21 -11.95
CA TRP A 122 16.72 -18.31 -10.63
C TRP A 122 17.47 -17.44 -9.60
N VAL A 123 18.80 -17.50 -9.56
CA VAL A 123 19.63 -16.70 -8.64
C VAL A 123 19.49 -15.21 -8.95
N VAL A 124 19.60 -14.80 -10.21
CA VAL A 124 19.46 -13.39 -10.62
C VAL A 124 18.09 -12.84 -10.23
N ARG A 125 17.01 -13.57 -10.48
CA ARG A 125 15.64 -13.18 -10.08
C ARG A 125 15.49 -13.03 -8.56
N ASN A 126 16.03 -13.98 -7.80
CA ASN A 126 15.93 -13.94 -6.33
C ASN A 126 16.76 -12.80 -5.73
N LEU A 127 17.97 -12.55 -6.26
CA LEU A 127 18.81 -11.43 -5.83
C LEU A 127 18.19 -10.08 -6.20
N SER A 128 17.61 -9.97 -7.40
CA SER A 128 17.03 -8.71 -7.85
C SER A 128 15.78 -8.31 -7.07
N SER A 129 14.86 -9.25 -6.82
CA SER A 129 13.66 -8.97 -6.01
C SER A 129 14.00 -8.45 -4.60
N LYS A 130 15.12 -8.90 -4.01
CA LYS A 130 15.62 -8.40 -2.72
C LYS A 130 16.34 -7.06 -2.85
N ALA A 131 17.12 -6.86 -3.92
CA ALA A 131 17.80 -5.59 -4.17
C ALA A 131 16.81 -4.45 -4.42
N TYR A 132 15.76 -4.68 -5.22
CA TYR A 132 14.71 -3.68 -5.49
C TYR A 132 13.92 -3.28 -4.24
N ARG A 133 13.60 -4.23 -3.35
CA ARG A 133 12.95 -3.96 -2.06
C ARG A 133 13.72 -2.96 -1.18
N LYS A 134 15.06 -3.00 -1.21
CA LYS A 134 15.90 -2.11 -0.39
C LYS A 134 15.85 -0.66 -0.88
N THR A 135 15.84 -0.46 -2.19
CA THR A 135 15.88 0.88 -2.81
C THR A 135 14.57 1.64 -2.66
N SER A 136 13.42 0.96 -2.76
CA SER A 136 12.10 1.60 -2.58
C SER A 136 11.87 2.07 -1.13
N SER A 137 12.29 1.28 -0.13
CA SER A 137 12.14 1.66 1.29
C SER A 137 12.97 2.90 1.68
N GLY A 138 14.06 3.19 0.94
CA GLY A 138 14.91 4.36 1.17
C GLY A 138 14.41 5.66 0.52
N SER A 139 13.50 5.57 -0.45
CA SER A 139 13.00 6.72 -1.23
C SER A 139 11.76 7.38 -0.61
N GLY A 140 11.05 6.67 0.29
CA GLY A 140 9.80 7.15 0.91
C GLY A 140 9.96 8.21 2.01
N ARG A 141 11.19 8.62 2.34
CA ARG A 141 11.43 9.73 3.28
C ARG A 141 11.90 10.95 2.50
N MET A 142 11.06 11.99 2.52
CA MET A 142 11.38 13.39 2.20
C MET A 142 10.97 13.87 0.79
N ARG A 143 9.74 14.40 0.70
CA ARG A 143 9.46 15.62 -0.09
C ARG A 143 8.05 16.18 0.21
N THR A 144 7.92 16.83 1.37
CA THR A 144 6.87 17.84 1.56
C THR A 144 7.43 19.16 1.03
N ARG A 145 7.13 19.48 -0.23
CA ARG A 145 7.32 20.84 -0.77
C ARG A 145 5.93 21.46 -0.87
N ILE A 146 5.61 22.30 0.10
CA ILE A 146 4.47 23.21 0.04
C ILE A 146 4.96 24.39 -0.81
N GLU A 147 4.38 24.57 -1.99
CA GLU A 147 4.53 25.81 -2.75
C GLU A 147 3.38 26.75 -2.34
N THR A 148 3.78 27.96 -1.97
CA THR A 148 2.97 29.10 -1.52
C THR A 148 2.21 29.76 -2.66
#